data_AF-A0AAP3A4M9-F1
#
_entry.id   AF-A0AAP3A4M9-F1
#
_cell.length_a   1.000
_cell.length_b   1.000
_cell.length_c   1.000
_cell.angle_alpha   90.00
_cell.angle_beta   90.00
_cell.angle_gamma   90.00
#
_symmetry.space_group_name_H-M   'P 1'
#
loop_
_entity.id
_entity.type
_entity.pdbx_description
1 polymer ?
#
loop_
_entity_poly.entity_id
_entity_poly.type
_entity_poly.pdbx_seq_one_letter_code
_entity_poly.pdbx_strand_id
1 'polypeptide(L)'
;GGSLDLSAIGDISNISSVISGKTVQLESVSGNISNITRRQQWNAGSDSQYGGVHLSGTDTGPVATIKGTDSLSLDAGKNIDITGAT
;
A
#
# COMPACT_ATOMS: atom_id res chain seq x y z
N GLY A 1 -17.13 12.20 -10.87
CA GLY A 1 -16.41 10.97 -10.49
C GLY A 1 -17.18 9.79 -11.03
N GLY A 2 -16.52 8.94 -11.82
CA GLY A 2 -17.13 7.69 -12.31
C GLY A 2 -17.09 6.59 -11.24
N SER A 3 -17.78 5.49 -11.50
CA SER A 3 -17.57 4.25 -10.76
C SER A 3 -16.26 3.59 -11.23
N LEU A 4 -15.59 2.92 -10.30
CA LEU A 4 -14.45 2.06 -10.58
C LEU A 4 -14.81 0.67 -10.08
N ASP A 5 -14.95 -0.27 -11.03
CA ASP A 5 -15.23 -1.66 -10.75
C ASP A 5 -14.04 -2.49 -11.26
N LEU A 6 -13.32 -3.13 -10.34
CA LEU A 6 -12.13 -3.92 -10.64
C LEU A 6 -12.33 -5.33 -10.11
N SER A 7 -12.36 -6.31 -11.00
CA SER A 7 -12.44 -7.73 -10.63
C SER A 7 -11.21 -8.47 -11.14
N ALA A 8 -10.63 -9.30 -10.30
CA ALA A 8 -9.48 -10.13 -10.61
C ALA A 8 -9.68 -11.55 -10.07
N ILE A 9 -9.23 -12.55 -10.82
CA ILE A 9 -9.25 -13.94 -10.34
C ILE A 9 -8.22 -14.12 -9.22
N GLY A 10 -7.04 -13.53 -9.39
CA GLY A 10 -5.97 -13.50 -8.39
C GLY A 10 -6.02 -12.24 -7.54
N ASP A 11 -4.85 -11.74 -7.14
CA ASP A 11 -4.74 -10.64 -6.20
C ASP A 11 -5.02 -9.27 -6.85
N ILE A 12 -5.68 -8.37 -6.11
CA ILE A 12 -5.72 -6.93 -6.38
C ILE A 12 -4.71 -6.26 -5.45
N SER A 13 -3.71 -5.57 -6.01
CA SER A 13 -2.67 -4.92 -5.20
C SER A 13 -2.54 -3.45 -5.55
N ASN A 14 -2.96 -2.57 -4.63
CA ASN A 14 -2.66 -1.16 -4.66
C ASN A 14 -1.36 -0.87 -3.92
N ILE A 15 -0.29 -0.59 -4.65
CA ILE A 15 1.04 -0.41 -4.07
C ILE A 15 1.48 1.04 -4.27
N SER A 16 1.60 1.77 -3.16
CA SER A 16 2.03 3.18 -3.11
C SER A 16 1.35 4.07 -4.14
N SER A 17 0.05 3.81 -4.35
CA SER A 17 -0.76 4.40 -5.41
C SER A 17 -2.15 4.78 -4.89
N VAL A 18 -2.89 5.57 -5.67
CA VAL A 18 -4.25 5.99 -5.30
C VAL A 18 -5.27 5.36 -6.23
N ILE A 19 -6.13 4.52 -5.67
CA ILE A 19 -7.35 4.02 -6.30
C ILE A 19 -8.48 4.93 -5.82
N SER A 20 -9.11 5.67 -6.73
CA SER A 20 -10.20 6.57 -6.36
C SER A 20 -11.33 6.61 -7.38
N GLY A 21 -12.55 6.73 -6.87
CA GLY A 21 -13.78 6.81 -7.66
C GLY A 21 -14.92 7.39 -6.83
N LYS A 22 -16.06 7.65 -7.48
CA LYS A 22 -17.30 7.99 -6.77
C LYS A 22 -17.82 6.75 -6.05
N THR A 23 -17.92 5.67 -6.81
CA THR A 23 -18.13 4.31 -6.31
C THR A 23 -16.86 3.51 -6.61
N VAL A 24 -16.36 2.75 -5.66
CA VAL A 24 -15.24 1.83 -5.85
C VAL A 24 -15.67 0.43 -5.42
N GLN A 25 -15.57 -0.54 -6.33
CA GLN A 25 -15.77 -1.95 -6.04
C GLN A 25 -14.54 -2.73 -6.47
N LEU A 26 -13.91 -3.43 -5.52
CA LEU A 26 -12.78 -4.31 -5.77
C LEU A 26 -13.17 -5.73 -5.41
N GLU A 27 -13.05 -6.65 -6.36
CA GLU A 27 -13.37 -8.07 -6.18
C GLU A 27 -12.16 -8.93 -6.56
N SER A 28 -11.62 -9.66 -5.59
CA SER A 28 -10.62 -10.69 -5.83
C SER A 28 -11.27 -12.06 -5.62
N VAL A 29 -11.47 -12.84 -6.67
CA VAL A 29 -12.28 -14.09 -6.59
C VAL A 29 -11.58 -15.18 -5.77
N SER A 30 -10.26 -15.32 -5.92
CA SER A 30 -9.48 -16.35 -5.23
C SER A 30 -8.20 -15.82 -4.57
N GLY A 31 -7.97 -14.52 -4.65
CA GLY A 31 -6.78 -13.84 -4.16
C GLY A 31 -7.07 -12.90 -2.99
N ASN A 32 -6.10 -12.05 -2.72
CA ASN A 32 -6.16 -11.01 -1.72
C ASN A 32 -6.43 -9.64 -2.35
N ILE A 33 -6.99 -8.72 -1.57
CA ILE A 33 -6.94 -7.29 -1.87
C ILE A 33 -5.90 -6.66 -0.94
N SER A 34 -4.82 -6.09 -1.47
CA SER A 34 -3.74 -5.49 -0.68
C SER A 34 -3.58 -4.01 -0.97
N ASN A 35 -3.54 -3.17 0.05
CA ASN A 35 -3.26 -1.73 -0.03
C ASN A 35 -1.97 -1.43 0.75
N ILE A 36 -0.84 -1.30 0.05
CA ILE A 36 0.51 -1.32 0.63
C ILE A 36 1.26 -0.02 0.34
N THR A 37 1.53 0.75 1.39
CA THR A 37 2.47 1.88 1.34
C THR A 37 3.90 1.36 1.45
N ARG A 38 4.73 1.60 0.42
CA ARG A 38 6.13 1.15 0.42
C ARG A 38 6.96 2.08 1.28
N ARG A 39 7.91 1.47 1.99
CA ARG A 39 8.92 2.14 2.79
C ARG A 39 10.30 1.64 2.38
N GLN A 40 11.28 2.53 2.39
CA GLN A 40 12.68 2.22 2.16
C GLN A 40 13.48 2.64 3.38
N GLN A 41 14.04 1.68 4.10
CA GLN A 41 14.96 1.95 5.20
C GLN A 41 16.39 2.05 4.68
N TRP A 42 17.15 2.97 5.24
CA TRP A 42 18.56 3.16 4.92
C TRP A 42 19.36 3.36 6.20
N ASN A 43 20.62 2.89 6.17
CA ASN A 43 21.60 3.09 7.23
C ASN A 43 22.85 3.68 6.59
N ALA A 44 23.33 4.80 7.11
CA ALA A 44 24.56 5.46 6.74
C ALA A 44 25.43 5.57 7.99
N GLY A 45 26.57 4.89 8.01
CA GLY A 45 27.49 4.97 9.12
C GLY A 45 28.87 4.48 8.76
N SER A 46 29.85 4.92 9.54
CA SER A 46 31.23 4.49 9.41
C SER A 46 31.80 4.23 10.79
N ASP A 47 32.45 3.08 10.95
CA ASP A 47 33.19 2.74 12.17
C ASP A 47 34.61 3.28 12.06
N SER A 48 35.01 4.09 13.04
CA SER A 48 36.38 4.59 13.16
C SER A 48 36.95 4.24 14.53
N GLN A 49 38.28 4.14 14.61
CA GLN A 49 39.04 3.71 15.79
C GLN A 49 38.80 4.58 17.04
N TYR A 50 38.19 5.77 16.86
CA TYR A 50 37.88 6.74 17.91
C TYR A 50 36.36 6.96 18.13
N GLY A 51 35.51 6.11 17.54
CA GLY A 51 34.05 6.18 17.63
C GLY A 51 33.39 6.29 16.26
N GLY A 52 32.40 5.43 16.00
CA GLY A 52 31.62 5.42 14.77
C GLY A 52 30.36 6.29 14.86
N VAL A 53 29.99 6.92 13.75
CA VAL A 53 28.70 7.61 13.60
C VAL A 53 27.80 6.73 12.77
N HIS A 54 26.67 6.33 13.33
CA HIS A 54 25.65 5.51 12.67
C HIS A 54 24.36 6.31 12.61
N LEU A 55 23.87 6.55 11.39
CA LEU A 55 22.62 7.24 11.11
C LEU A 55 21.69 6.27 10.37
N SER A 56 20.43 6.22 10.78
CA SER A 56 19.41 5.40 10.12
C SER A 56 18.19 6.26 9.84
N GLY A 57 17.53 6.00 8.72
CA GLY A 57 16.29 6.67 8.35
C GLY A 57 15.33 5.74 7.62
N THR A 58 14.05 6.10 7.67
CA THR A 58 12.99 5.47 6.87
C THR A 58 12.47 6.51 5.89
N ASP A 59 12.63 6.27 4.60
CA ASP A 59 11.94 7.00 3.55
C ASP A 59 10.62 6.30 3.23
N THR A 60 9.54 7.07 3.09
CA THR A 60 8.21 6.52 2.82
C THR A 60 7.76 7.00 1.45
N GLY A 61 7.42 6.05 0.58
CA GLY A 61 6.83 6.36 -0.71
C GLY A 61 5.41 6.93 -0.60
N PRO A 62 4.75 7.22 -1.73
CA PRO A 62 3.38 7.71 -1.70
C PRO A 62 2.44 6.77 -0.93
N VAL A 63 1.53 7.34 -0.14
CA VAL A 63 0.57 6.56 0.67
C VAL A 63 -0.39 5.82 -0.24
N ALA A 64 -0.45 4.50 -0.08
CA ALA A 64 -1.42 3.68 -0.78
C ALA A 64 -2.83 3.99 -0.26
N THR A 65 -3.71 4.46 -1.14
CA THR A 65 -5.07 4.91 -0.78
C THR A 65 -6.10 4.24 -1.68
N ILE A 66 -7.18 3.74 -1.08
CA ILE A 66 -8.39 3.31 -1.78
C ILE A 66 -9.54 4.20 -1.29
N LYS A 67 -10.21 4.91 -2.19
CA LYS A 67 -11.21 5.92 -1.84
C LYS A 67 -12.44 5.86 -2.74
N GLY A 68 -13.59 5.53 -2.16
CA GLY A 68 -14.92 5.83 -2.72
C GLY A 68 -15.52 7.04 -2.01
N THR A 69 -16.00 8.05 -2.75
CA THR A 69 -16.65 9.21 -2.11
C THR A 69 -18.10 8.94 -1.72
N ASP A 70 -18.77 8.04 -2.45
CA ASP A 70 -20.16 7.68 -2.24
C ASP A 70 -20.26 6.25 -1.70
N SER A 71 -19.54 5.30 -2.32
CA SER A 71 -19.51 3.90 -1.88
C SER A 71 -18.16 3.24 -2.11
N LEU A 72 -17.80 2.34 -1.19
CA LEU A 72 -16.61 1.49 -1.26
C LEU A 72 -17.00 0.06 -0.89
N SER A 73 -16.78 -0.89 -1.80
CA SER A 73 -16.95 -2.33 -1.59
C SER A 73 -15.63 -3.04 -1.85
N LEU A 74 -15.26 -3.94 -0.94
CA LEU A 74 -14.07 -4.78 -1.04
C LEU A 74 -14.50 -6.22 -0.78
N ASP A 75 -14.36 -7.08 -1.78
CA ASP A 75 -14.64 -8.50 -1.68
C ASP A 75 -13.37 -9.28 -2.04
N ALA A 76 -12.82 -10.01 -1.08
CA ALA A 76 -11.65 -10.84 -1.29
C ALA A 76 -11.98 -12.28 -0.96
N GLY A 77 -11.70 -13.18 -1.89
CA GLY A 77 -11.83 -14.63 -1.71
C GLY A 77 -10.87 -15.16 -0.65
N LYS A 78 -9.84 -14.38 -0.28
CA LYS A 78 -8.94 -14.63 0.85
C LYS A 78 -8.94 -13.44 1.82
N ASN A 79 -7.89 -12.61 1.78
CA ASN A 79 -7.67 -11.56 2.77
C ASN A 79 -7.77 -10.15 2.17
N ILE A 80 -8.08 -9.18 3.02
CA ILE A 80 -7.93 -7.76 2.73
C ILE A 80 -6.80 -7.22 3.62
N ASP A 81 -5.64 -6.92 3.03
CA ASP A 81 -4.43 -6.52 3.73
C ASP A 81 -4.14 -5.03 3.56
N ILE A 82 -4.05 -4.28 4.66
CA ILE A 82 -3.74 -2.85 4.64
C ILE A 82 -2.42 -2.60 5.37
N THR A 83 -1.41 -2.12 4.63
CA THR A 83 -0.10 -1.78 5.18
C THR A 83 0.15 -0.28 5.05
N GLY A 84 0.15 0.42 6.18
CA GLY A 84 0.47 1.85 6.27
C GLY A 84 1.96 2.14 6.33
N ALA A 85 2.29 3.43 6.29
CA ALA A 85 3.59 3.94 6.70
C ALA A 85 3.63 4.06 8.22
N THR A 86 4.61 3.41 8.84
CA THR A 86 4.92 3.49 10.28
C THR A 86 6.29 4.11 10.47
#